data_AF-A0A963RKS0-F1
#
_entry.id   AF-A0A963RKS0-F1
#
_cell.length_a   1.000
_cell.length_b   1.000
_cell.length_c   1.000
_cell.angle_alpha   90.00
_cell.angle_beta   90.00
_cell.angle_gamma   90.00
#
_symmetry.space_group_name_H-M   'P 1'
#
loop_
_entity.id
_entity.type
_entity.pdbx_description
1 polymer ?
#
loop_
_entity_poly.entity_id
_entity_poly.type
_entity_poly.pdbx_seq_one_letter_code
_entity_poly.pdbx_strand_id
1 'polypeptide(L)'
;MSGWIELSEELQRLHGRTVETPLFNPVFQLAHNLSRKLEAGELTLDDFDALIAELEVAALGARAARMTAMIGPVGEAENAAEFAASLDAPDFAAFAERWERPQLHAVFTAHPTFLLTPAQTAAVASAASNGSAIDPASIAGARPKITLAYEHGEAMKAMAHAQDARDAIVAQLLDHAQTRWPDQWHELAPLPFRFASWVGYDMDGRTD
;
A
#
# COMPACT_ATOMS: atom_id res chain seq x y z
N MET A 1 28.33 7.39 2.17
CA MET A 1 27.40 6.38 1.61
C MET A 1 26.57 5.87 2.77
N SER A 2 25.31 5.48 2.55
CA SER A 2 24.46 4.93 3.62
C SER A 2 25.09 3.63 4.12
N GLY A 3 25.14 3.41 5.43
CA GLY A 3 25.78 2.21 5.99
C GLY A 3 25.12 0.90 5.51
N TRP A 4 23.82 0.94 5.20
CA TRP A 4 23.12 -0.23 4.64
C TRP A 4 23.55 -0.60 3.21
N ILE A 5 23.99 0.39 2.40
CA ILE A 5 24.46 0.13 1.03
C ILE A 5 25.74 -0.68 1.09
N GLU A 6 26.68 -0.29 1.97
CA GLU A 6 27.93 -1.01 2.18
C GLU A 6 27.69 -2.45 2.69
N LEU A 7 26.72 -2.64 3.60
CA LEU A 7 26.29 -3.98 4.04
C LEU A 7 25.72 -4.82 2.90
N SER A 8 24.90 -4.22 2.04
CA SER A 8 24.31 -4.90 0.88
C SER A 8 25.38 -5.30 -0.14
N GLU A 9 26.33 -4.41 -0.43
CA GLU A 9 27.45 -4.68 -1.33
C GLU A 9 28.36 -5.80 -0.80
N GLU A 10 28.68 -5.76 0.50
CA GLU A 10 29.46 -6.82 1.15
C GLU A 10 28.72 -8.17 1.11
N LEU A 11 27.40 -8.17 1.37
CA LEU A 11 26.59 -9.38 1.28
C LEU A 11 26.59 -9.95 -0.15
N GLN A 12 26.44 -9.10 -1.17
CA GLN A 12 26.50 -9.51 -2.58
C GLN A 12 27.87 -10.09 -2.95
N ARG A 13 28.95 -9.47 -2.49
CA ARG A 13 30.32 -9.97 -2.68
C ARG A 13 30.50 -11.35 -2.05
N LEU A 14 30.01 -11.54 -0.83
CA LEU A 14 30.03 -12.85 -0.17
C LEU A 14 29.15 -13.87 -0.91
N HIS A 15 28.00 -13.44 -1.43
CA HIS A 15 27.10 -14.32 -2.18
C HIS A 15 27.77 -14.94 -3.42
N GLY A 16 28.64 -14.19 -4.10
CA GLY A 16 29.43 -14.70 -5.23
C GLY A 16 30.30 -15.92 -4.89
N ARG A 17 30.73 -16.07 -3.62
CA ARG A 17 31.54 -17.22 -3.17
C ARG A 17 30.73 -18.50 -2.99
N THR A 18 29.41 -18.40 -2.91
CA THR A 18 28.50 -19.57 -2.84
C THR A 18 28.60 -20.43 -4.10
N VAL A 19 28.94 -19.81 -5.24
CA VAL A 19 29.18 -20.51 -6.51
C VAL A 19 30.36 -21.48 -6.43
N GLU A 20 31.40 -21.10 -5.68
CA GLU A 20 32.62 -21.90 -5.52
C GLU A 20 32.52 -22.91 -4.38
N THR A 21 31.65 -22.66 -3.39
CA THR A 21 31.49 -23.52 -2.22
C THR A 21 30.02 -23.55 -1.79
N PRO A 22 29.24 -24.58 -2.17
CA PRO A 22 27.82 -24.68 -1.84
C PRO A 22 27.50 -24.71 -0.34
N LEU A 23 28.47 -25.07 0.50
CA LEU A 23 28.34 -25.05 1.97
C LEU A 23 28.64 -23.67 2.59
N PHE A 24 29.11 -22.71 1.78
CA PHE A 24 29.40 -21.36 2.26
C PHE A 24 28.10 -20.60 2.51
N ASN A 25 27.92 -20.09 3.72
CA ASN A 25 26.77 -19.27 4.09
C ASN A 25 27.19 -17.79 4.15
N PRO A 26 26.85 -16.97 3.13
CA PRO A 26 27.27 -15.58 3.06
C PRO A 26 26.67 -14.72 4.18
N VAL A 27 25.45 -15.03 4.64
CA VAL A 27 24.81 -14.32 5.75
C VAL A 27 25.54 -14.59 7.06
N PHE A 28 25.89 -15.85 7.31
CA PHE A 28 26.66 -16.22 8.51
C PHE A 28 28.05 -15.59 8.50
N GLN A 29 28.71 -15.55 7.34
CA GLN A 29 30.01 -14.89 7.22
C GLN A 29 29.92 -13.39 7.48
N LEU A 30 28.89 -12.70 6.95
CA LEU A 30 28.66 -11.28 7.21
C LEU A 30 28.41 -11.04 8.70
N ALA A 31 27.55 -11.84 9.33
CA ALA A 31 27.28 -11.77 10.77
C ALA A 31 28.55 -11.97 11.61
N HIS A 32 29.39 -12.93 11.24
CA HIS A 32 30.69 -13.15 11.90
C HIS A 32 31.62 -11.94 11.74
N ASN A 33 31.70 -11.35 10.54
CA ASN A 33 32.52 -10.16 10.29
C ASN A 33 32.05 -8.97 11.14
N LEU A 34 30.72 -8.76 11.23
CA LEU A 34 30.13 -7.70 12.05
C LEU A 34 30.36 -7.94 13.55
N SER A 35 30.27 -9.19 14.02
CA SER A 35 30.59 -9.57 15.41
C SER A 35 32.04 -9.23 15.77
N ARG A 36 32.98 -9.49 14.87
CA ARG A 36 34.40 -9.16 15.09
C ARG A 36 34.64 -7.65 15.16
N LYS A 37 33.95 -6.87 14.32
CA LYS A 37 34.01 -5.40 14.37
C LYS A 37 33.46 -4.86 15.71
N LEU A 38 32.38 -5.46 16.20
CA LEU A 38 31.81 -5.14 17.51
C LEU A 38 32.79 -5.47 18.65
N GLU A 39 33.38 -6.66 18.64
CA GLU A 39 34.38 -7.08 19.65
C GLU A 39 35.63 -6.21 19.65
N ALA A 40 36.05 -5.74 18.46
CA ALA A 40 37.19 -4.84 18.30
C ALA A 40 36.88 -3.38 18.68
N GLY A 41 35.60 -3.04 18.94
CA GLY A 41 35.15 -1.67 19.19
C GLY A 41 35.14 -0.77 17.95
N GLU A 42 35.23 -1.35 16.75
CA GLU A 42 35.12 -0.64 15.48
C GLU A 42 33.67 -0.30 15.11
N LEU A 43 32.72 -1.06 15.66
CA LEU A 43 31.28 -0.77 15.64
C LEU A 43 30.72 -0.84 17.06
N THR A 44 29.73 0.01 17.33
CA THR A 44 28.98 0.05 18.59
C THR A 44 27.56 -0.48 18.38
N LEU A 45 26.84 -0.75 19.48
CA LEU A 45 25.42 -1.12 19.38
C LEU A 45 24.56 0.02 18.80
N ASP A 46 24.92 1.29 19.08
CA ASP A 46 24.24 2.45 18.49
C ASP A 46 24.42 2.49 16.96
N ASP A 47 25.57 2.05 16.45
CA ASP A 47 25.79 1.92 15.00
C ASP A 47 24.88 0.82 14.39
N PHE A 48 24.66 -0.29 15.10
CA PHE A 48 23.73 -1.32 14.66
C PHE A 48 22.29 -0.80 14.65
N ASP A 49 21.87 -0.06 15.68
CA ASP A 49 20.54 0.54 15.74
C ASP A 49 20.33 1.52 14.57
N ALA A 50 21.32 2.34 14.25
CA ALA A 50 21.28 3.23 13.09
C ALA A 50 21.17 2.45 11.76
N LEU A 51 21.96 1.38 11.59
CA LEU A 51 21.91 0.53 10.40
C LEU A 51 20.56 -0.16 10.23
N ILE A 52 19.95 -0.63 11.33
CA ILE A 52 18.61 -1.23 11.31
C ILE A 52 17.57 -0.19 10.90
N ALA A 53 17.62 1.01 11.48
CA ALA A 53 16.70 2.09 11.11
C ALA A 53 16.81 2.47 9.62
N GLU A 54 18.03 2.57 9.09
CA GLU A 54 18.26 2.81 7.66
C GLU A 54 17.66 1.68 6.78
N LEU A 55 17.88 0.41 7.16
CA LEU A 55 17.33 -0.74 6.45
C LEU A 55 15.80 -0.76 6.47
N GLU A 56 15.19 -0.40 7.60
CA GLU A 56 13.73 -0.32 7.72
C GLU A 56 13.16 0.78 6.81
N VAL A 57 13.74 1.98 6.81
CA VAL A 57 13.33 3.07 5.91
C VAL A 57 13.45 2.64 4.44
N ALA A 58 14.58 2.03 4.07
CA ALA A 58 14.80 1.52 2.71
C ALA A 58 13.78 0.43 2.33
N ALA A 59 13.47 -0.50 3.25
CA ALA A 59 12.51 -1.57 3.03
C ALA A 59 11.06 -1.03 2.85
N LEU A 60 10.66 -0.03 3.64
CA LEU A 60 9.38 0.66 3.47
C LEU A 60 9.32 1.40 2.13
N GLY A 61 10.40 2.06 1.72
CA GLY A 61 10.49 2.74 0.43
C GLY A 61 10.36 1.76 -0.75
N ALA A 62 11.06 0.63 -0.67
CA ALA A 62 10.93 -0.44 -1.66
C ALA A 62 9.51 -1.02 -1.70
N ARG A 63 8.83 -1.11 -0.54
CA ARG A 63 7.42 -1.54 -0.48
C ARG A 63 6.49 -0.53 -1.14
N ALA A 64 6.66 0.76 -0.88
CA ALA A 64 5.90 1.82 -1.52
C ALA A 64 6.08 1.80 -3.04
N ALA A 65 7.31 1.69 -3.53
CA ALA A 65 7.60 1.60 -4.97
C ALA A 65 6.92 0.41 -5.64
N ARG A 66 6.94 -0.78 -5.00
CA ARG A 66 6.20 -1.95 -5.49
C ARG A 66 4.70 -1.71 -5.50
N MET A 67 4.15 -1.05 -4.47
CA MET A 67 2.74 -0.72 -4.40
C MET A 67 2.33 0.22 -5.54
N THR A 68 3.06 1.31 -5.76
CA THR A 68 2.84 2.23 -6.89
C THR A 68 2.87 1.48 -8.23
N ALA A 69 3.82 0.57 -8.45
CA ALA A 69 3.90 -0.21 -9.68
C ALA A 69 2.69 -1.15 -9.89
N MET A 70 2.02 -1.60 -8.82
CA MET A 70 0.82 -2.43 -8.92
C MET A 70 -0.46 -1.64 -9.17
N ILE A 71 -0.53 -0.38 -8.72
CA ILE A 71 -1.77 0.42 -8.74
C ILE A 71 -1.71 1.60 -9.74
N GLY A 72 -0.58 1.82 -10.40
CA GLY A 72 -0.41 2.93 -11.33
C GLY A 72 -1.35 2.85 -12.54
N PRO A 73 -1.86 3.99 -13.06
CA PRO A 73 -1.54 5.37 -12.66
C PRO A 73 -2.18 5.80 -11.31
N VAL A 74 -1.45 6.62 -10.54
CA VAL A 74 -1.84 7.06 -9.18
C VAL A 74 -2.23 8.55 -9.13
N GLY A 75 -1.94 9.30 -10.19
CA GLY A 75 -2.26 10.72 -10.26
C GLY A 75 -3.77 10.95 -10.40
N GLU A 76 -4.38 11.68 -9.46
CA GLU A 76 -5.83 11.95 -9.47
C GLU A 76 -6.30 12.62 -10.76
N ALA A 77 -5.54 13.61 -11.27
CA ALA A 77 -5.89 14.32 -12.50
C ALA A 77 -5.81 13.43 -13.75
N GLU A 78 -4.80 12.54 -13.81
CA GLU A 78 -4.66 11.57 -14.91
C GLU A 78 -5.80 10.55 -14.86
N ASN A 79 -6.10 10.02 -13.67
CA ASN A 79 -7.21 9.10 -13.46
C ASN A 79 -8.56 9.73 -13.82
N ALA A 80 -8.79 11.00 -13.47
CA ALA A 80 -10.00 11.72 -13.85
C ALA A 80 -10.10 11.95 -15.36
N ALA A 81 -8.99 12.30 -16.02
CA ALA A 81 -8.97 12.49 -17.48
C ALA A 81 -9.22 11.18 -18.24
N GLU A 82 -8.55 10.10 -17.85
CA GLU A 82 -8.75 8.75 -18.42
C GLU A 82 -10.18 8.26 -18.17
N PHE A 83 -10.71 8.47 -16.95
CA PHE A 83 -12.09 8.11 -16.65
C PHE A 83 -13.08 8.89 -17.52
N ALA A 84 -12.94 10.22 -17.61
CA ALA A 84 -13.79 11.08 -18.43
C ALA A 84 -13.77 10.67 -19.92
N ALA A 85 -12.61 10.26 -20.46
CA ALA A 85 -12.50 9.75 -21.81
C ALA A 85 -13.26 8.43 -22.04
N SER A 86 -13.51 7.66 -20.96
CA SER A 86 -14.23 6.37 -21.01
C SER A 86 -15.77 6.50 -20.93
N LEU A 87 -16.28 7.72 -20.72
CA LEU A 87 -17.70 7.99 -20.45
C LEU A 87 -18.58 8.09 -21.69
N ASP A 88 -18.00 8.04 -22.90
CA ASP A 88 -18.78 8.17 -24.13
C ASP A 88 -19.85 7.06 -24.26
N ALA A 89 -21.04 7.46 -24.72
CA ALA A 89 -22.17 6.60 -24.96
C ALA A 89 -23.06 7.19 -26.06
N PRO A 90 -23.74 6.36 -26.87
CA PRO A 90 -24.56 6.84 -27.98
C PRO A 90 -25.74 7.70 -27.54
N ASP A 91 -26.36 7.37 -26.41
CA ASP A 91 -27.49 8.07 -25.81
C ASP A 91 -27.53 7.91 -24.28
N PHE A 92 -28.45 8.64 -23.64
CA PHE A 92 -28.62 8.62 -22.19
C PHE A 92 -29.02 7.23 -21.68
N ALA A 93 -29.85 6.49 -22.42
CA ALA A 93 -30.33 5.18 -21.98
C ALA A 93 -29.18 4.17 -21.89
N ALA A 94 -28.29 4.15 -22.88
CA ALA A 94 -27.09 3.32 -22.86
C ALA A 94 -26.12 3.73 -21.75
N PHE A 95 -25.99 5.03 -21.49
CA PHE A 95 -25.17 5.55 -20.39
C PHE A 95 -25.71 5.14 -19.02
N ALA A 96 -27.02 5.34 -18.79
CA ALA A 96 -27.70 4.95 -17.57
C ALA A 96 -27.64 3.43 -17.35
N GLU A 97 -27.90 2.62 -18.38
CA GLU A 97 -27.80 1.16 -18.27
C GLU A 97 -26.42 0.70 -17.78
N ARG A 98 -25.35 1.35 -18.26
CA ARG A 98 -23.97 1.04 -17.85
C ARG A 98 -23.72 1.47 -16.40
N TRP A 99 -24.09 2.68 -16.03
CA TRP A 99 -23.62 3.30 -14.78
C TRP A 99 -24.58 3.19 -13.59
N GLU A 100 -25.81 2.73 -13.80
CA GLU A 100 -26.76 2.37 -12.74
C GLU A 100 -26.59 0.93 -12.26
N ARG A 101 -25.65 0.19 -12.86
CA ARG A 101 -25.29 -1.18 -12.49
C ARG A 101 -23.86 -1.22 -11.93
N PRO A 102 -23.63 -1.90 -10.79
CA PRO A 102 -22.30 -2.07 -10.24
C PRO A 102 -21.36 -2.73 -11.24
N GLN A 103 -20.25 -2.06 -11.52
CA GLN A 103 -19.16 -2.61 -12.32
C GLN A 103 -18.30 -3.57 -11.48
N LEU A 104 -18.25 -3.35 -10.16
CA LEU A 104 -17.53 -4.18 -9.22
C LEU A 104 -18.21 -4.22 -7.85
N HIS A 105 -18.16 -5.38 -7.22
CA HIS A 105 -18.47 -5.58 -5.81
C HIS A 105 -17.18 -5.93 -5.08
N ALA A 106 -16.76 -5.10 -4.13
CA ALA A 106 -15.57 -5.36 -3.33
C ALA A 106 -15.94 -5.70 -1.88
N VAL A 107 -15.38 -6.78 -1.36
CA VAL A 107 -15.57 -7.23 0.02
C VAL A 107 -14.24 -7.08 0.76
N PHE A 108 -14.22 -6.24 1.79
CA PHE A 108 -13.05 -5.98 2.62
C PHE A 108 -12.90 -7.07 3.70
N THR A 109 -11.75 -7.74 3.71
CA THR A 109 -11.37 -8.77 4.68
C THR A 109 -10.21 -8.29 5.56
N ALA A 110 -9.96 -8.99 6.67
CA ALA A 110 -8.90 -8.62 7.61
C ALA A 110 -7.52 -8.87 6.99
N HIS A 111 -6.54 -8.04 7.34
CA HIS A 111 -5.17 -8.23 6.90
C HIS A 111 -4.52 -9.40 7.66
N PRO A 112 -3.92 -10.41 7.00
CA PRO A 112 -3.54 -11.66 7.65
C PRO A 112 -2.39 -11.54 8.68
N THR A 113 -1.57 -10.50 8.60
CA THR A 113 -0.31 -10.44 9.39
C THR A 113 -0.03 -9.13 10.14
N PHE A 114 -0.79 -8.05 9.92
CA PHE A 114 -0.53 -6.69 10.49
C PHE A 114 0.95 -6.38 10.78
N LEU A 115 1.81 -6.51 9.76
CA LEU A 115 3.27 -6.45 9.92
C LEU A 115 3.80 -5.06 10.29
N LEU A 116 3.12 -4.02 9.82
CA LEU A 116 3.55 -2.63 9.95
C LEU A 116 2.82 -1.95 11.11
N THR A 117 3.51 -1.03 11.79
CA THR A 117 2.84 -0.10 12.71
C THR A 117 1.92 0.84 11.92
N PRO A 118 0.93 1.50 12.55
CA PRO A 118 0.09 2.48 11.87
C PRO A 118 0.89 3.60 11.19
N ALA A 119 1.96 4.08 11.83
CA ALA A 119 2.84 5.11 11.26
C ALA A 119 3.57 4.60 10.01
N GLN A 120 4.09 3.37 10.04
CA GLN A 120 4.74 2.76 8.88
C GLN A 120 3.75 2.51 7.73
N THR A 121 2.53 2.05 8.03
CA THR A 121 1.46 1.90 7.03
C THR A 121 1.12 3.23 6.36
N ALA A 122 0.95 4.29 7.15
CA ALA A 122 0.67 5.63 6.63
C ALA A 122 1.83 6.16 5.78
N ALA A 123 3.08 5.96 6.20
CA ALA A 123 4.26 6.37 5.45
C ALA A 123 4.34 5.65 4.08
N VAL A 124 4.09 4.34 4.05
CA VAL A 124 4.05 3.56 2.80
C VAL A 124 2.91 4.02 1.89
N ALA A 125 1.72 4.25 2.44
CA ALA A 125 0.57 4.73 1.68
C ALA A 125 0.85 6.11 1.06
N SER A 126 1.36 7.07 1.84
CA SER A 126 1.74 8.40 1.33
C SER A 126 2.79 8.28 0.23
N ALA A 127 3.88 7.55 0.49
CA ALA A 127 4.95 7.35 -0.48
C ALA A 127 4.45 6.71 -1.78
N ALA A 128 3.54 5.74 -1.68
CA ALA A 128 2.96 5.08 -2.83
C ALA A 128 2.02 5.99 -3.64
N SER A 129 1.28 6.88 -2.95
CA SER A 129 0.28 7.77 -3.53
C SER A 129 0.86 9.03 -4.17
N ASN A 130 1.85 9.66 -3.54
CA ASN A 130 2.35 10.97 -3.97
C ASN A 130 3.88 11.02 -4.17
N GLY A 131 4.58 9.89 -4.02
CA GLY A 131 6.02 9.82 -4.20
C GLY A 131 6.84 10.43 -3.05
N SER A 132 6.22 10.74 -1.90
CA SER A 132 6.94 11.22 -0.73
C SER A 132 8.02 10.22 -0.29
N ALA A 133 9.17 10.72 0.16
CA ALA A 133 10.15 9.88 0.85
C ALA A 133 9.55 9.31 2.16
N ILE A 134 10.04 8.13 2.56
CA ILE A 134 9.70 7.56 3.88
C ILE A 134 10.34 8.41 4.97
N ASP A 135 9.53 8.93 5.89
CA ASP A 135 10.01 9.64 7.07
C ASP A 135 10.65 8.64 8.06
N PRO A 136 11.94 8.78 8.41
CA PRO A 136 12.58 7.94 9.42
C PRO A 136 11.87 7.96 10.79
N ALA A 137 11.15 9.03 11.13
CA ALA A 137 10.38 9.09 12.36
C ALA A 137 9.23 8.05 12.40
N SER A 138 8.79 7.55 11.24
CA SER A 138 7.75 6.51 11.15
C SER A 138 8.20 5.13 11.68
N ILE A 139 9.52 4.92 11.82
CA ILE A 139 10.11 3.71 12.38
C ILE A 139 9.83 3.60 13.89
N ALA A 140 9.76 4.74 14.58
CA ALA A 140 9.45 4.78 15.99
C ALA A 140 7.94 4.60 16.21
N GLY A 141 7.50 3.40 16.63
CA GLY A 141 6.09 3.17 16.90
C GLY A 141 5.79 1.88 17.65
N ALA A 142 4.88 1.96 18.62
CA ALA A 142 4.36 0.78 19.28
C ALA A 142 3.40 0.01 18.36
N ARG A 143 3.51 -1.32 18.37
CA ARG A 143 2.55 -2.17 17.67
C ARG A 143 1.23 -2.22 18.45
N PRO A 144 0.09 -1.96 17.79
CA PRO A 144 -1.19 -2.09 18.45
C PRO A 144 -1.51 -3.55 18.76
N LYS A 145 -2.34 -3.78 19.77
CA LYS A 145 -2.93 -5.09 19.99
C LYS A 145 -3.95 -5.35 18.88
N ILE A 146 -3.71 -6.38 18.08
CA ILE A 146 -4.61 -6.79 17.00
C ILE A 146 -5.80 -7.52 17.62
N THR A 147 -6.89 -6.79 17.82
CA THR A 147 -8.17 -7.30 18.30
C THR A 147 -9.18 -7.19 17.17
N LEU A 148 -10.29 -7.95 17.23
CA LEU A 148 -11.36 -7.83 16.24
C LEU A 148 -11.85 -6.38 16.05
N ALA A 149 -11.97 -5.61 17.14
CA ALA A 149 -12.33 -4.20 17.07
C ALA A 149 -11.30 -3.34 16.32
N TYR A 150 -10.01 -3.64 16.49
CA TYR A 150 -8.94 -2.98 15.74
C TYR A 150 -8.99 -3.34 14.25
N GLU A 151 -9.10 -4.64 13.92
CA GLU A 151 -9.20 -5.11 12.54
C GLU A 151 -10.42 -4.49 11.82
N HIS A 152 -11.57 -4.48 12.50
CA HIS A 152 -12.78 -3.86 12.00
C HIS A 152 -12.57 -2.36 11.75
N GLY A 153 -11.94 -1.66 12.69
CA GLY A 153 -11.60 -0.24 12.54
C GLY A 153 -10.74 0.03 11.31
N GLU A 154 -9.72 -0.77 11.05
CA GLU A 154 -8.87 -0.63 9.86
C GLU A 154 -9.63 -0.94 8.56
N ALA A 155 -10.49 -1.95 8.55
CA ALA A 155 -11.35 -2.26 7.41
C ALA A 155 -12.34 -1.12 7.11
N MET A 156 -12.91 -0.50 8.14
CA MET A 156 -13.81 0.65 7.97
C MET A 156 -13.09 1.87 7.41
N LYS A 157 -11.84 2.14 7.82
CA LYS A 157 -11.03 3.22 7.22
C LYS A 157 -10.76 2.98 5.73
N ALA A 158 -10.38 1.76 5.36
CA ALA A 158 -10.15 1.40 3.96
C ALA A 158 -11.45 1.52 3.13
N MET A 159 -12.58 1.08 3.69
CA MET A 159 -13.88 1.22 3.03
C MET A 159 -14.33 2.67 2.91
N ALA A 160 -14.03 3.55 3.88
CA ALA A 160 -14.29 4.98 3.79
C ALA A 160 -13.52 5.62 2.62
N HIS A 161 -12.23 5.31 2.46
CA HIS A 161 -11.47 5.77 1.28
C HIS A 161 -12.04 5.28 -0.05
N ALA A 162 -12.57 4.04 -0.08
CA ALA A 162 -13.24 3.54 -1.28
C ALA A 162 -14.58 4.25 -1.53
N GLN A 163 -15.30 4.66 -0.48
CA GLN A 163 -16.50 5.49 -0.59
C GLN A 163 -16.17 6.87 -1.13
N ASP A 164 -15.13 7.54 -0.64
CA ASP A 164 -14.67 8.83 -1.17
C ASP A 164 -14.34 8.74 -2.67
N ALA A 165 -13.62 7.68 -3.07
CA ALA A 165 -13.29 7.43 -4.48
C ALA A 165 -14.54 7.18 -5.34
N ARG A 166 -15.51 6.41 -4.82
CA ARG A 166 -16.80 6.20 -5.48
C ARG A 166 -17.54 7.52 -5.64
N ASP A 167 -17.56 8.37 -4.63
CA ASP A 167 -18.26 9.65 -4.67
C ASP A 167 -17.61 10.59 -5.71
N ALA A 168 -16.29 10.57 -5.85
CA ALA A 168 -15.58 11.30 -6.91
C ALA A 168 -15.94 10.79 -8.33
N ILE A 169 -16.08 9.47 -8.49
CA ILE A 169 -16.53 8.84 -9.74
C ILE A 169 -17.98 9.23 -10.05
N VAL A 170 -18.86 9.18 -9.05
CA VAL A 170 -20.27 9.57 -9.19
C VAL A 170 -20.41 11.03 -9.59
N ALA A 171 -19.61 11.93 -9.00
CA ALA A 171 -19.58 13.33 -9.39
C ALA A 171 -19.22 13.50 -10.88
N GLN A 172 -18.16 12.83 -11.36
CA GLN A 172 -17.77 12.89 -12.77
C GLN A 172 -18.83 12.32 -13.72
N LEU A 173 -19.53 11.26 -13.31
CA LEU A 173 -20.64 10.69 -14.08
C LEU A 173 -21.80 11.69 -14.22
N LEU A 174 -22.16 12.37 -13.12
CA LEU A 174 -23.24 13.36 -13.10
C LEU A 174 -22.87 14.60 -13.93
N ASP A 175 -21.64 15.11 -13.80
CA ASP A 175 -21.14 16.25 -14.57
C ASP A 175 -21.13 15.95 -16.08
N HIS A 176 -20.69 14.75 -16.45
CA HIS A 176 -20.71 14.29 -17.84
C HIS A 176 -22.15 14.19 -18.36
N ALA A 177 -23.04 13.55 -17.60
CA ALA A 177 -24.44 13.40 -17.99
C ALA A 177 -25.15 14.76 -18.12
N GLN A 178 -24.90 15.70 -17.20
CA GLN A 178 -25.43 17.06 -17.24
C GLN A 178 -24.98 17.80 -18.50
N THR A 179 -23.71 17.63 -18.90
CA THR A 179 -23.17 18.26 -20.10
C THR A 179 -23.76 17.69 -21.39
N ARG A 180 -23.93 16.35 -21.46
CA ARG A 180 -24.33 15.65 -22.68
C ARG A 180 -25.85 15.53 -22.87
N TRP A 181 -26.59 15.43 -21.77
CA TRP A 181 -28.05 15.27 -21.71
C TRP A 181 -28.65 16.16 -20.60
N PRO A 182 -28.62 17.49 -20.77
CA PRO A 182 -29.00 18.46 -19.73
C PRO A 182 -30.46 18.36 -19.26
N ASP A 183 -31.34 17.78 -20.08
CA ASP A 183 -32.75 17.58 -19.74
C ASP A 183 -33.02 16.25 -19.03
N GLN A 184 -32.07 15.32 -18.97
CA GLN A 184 -32.28 13.95 -18.45
C GLN A 184 -31.35 13.56 -17.30
N TRP A 185 -30.22 14.24 -17.12
CA TRP A 185 -29.18 13.83 -16.17
C TRP A 185 -29.66 13.62 -14.72
N HIS A 186 -30.74 14.29 -14.32
CA HIS A 186 -31.34 14.16 -12.99
C HIS A 186 -32.07 12.83 -12.77
N GLU A 187 -32.35 12.07 -13.84
CA GLU A 187 -32.92 10.73 -13.79
C GLU A 187 -31.84 9.67 -13.50
N LEU A 188 -30.56 9.99 -13.70
CA LEU A 188 -29.46 9.06 -13.50
C LEU A 188 -29.34 8.67 -12.02
N ALA A 189 -29.24 7.37 -11.73
CA ALA A 189 -28.98 6.82 -10.41
C ALA A 189 -27.62 6.09 -10.32
N PRO A 190 -26.48 6.81 -10.30
CA PRO A 190 -25.16 6.19 -10.38
C PRO A 190 -24.92 5.14 -9.30
N LEU A 191 -24.51 3.95 -9.72
CA LEU A 191 -24.13 2.85 -8.84
C LEU A 191 -22.90 2.13 -9.41
N PRO A 192 -21.74 2.80 -9.51
CA PRO A 192 -20.56 2.20 -10.13
C PRO A 192 -19.94 1.07 -9.28
N PHE A 193 -20.03 1.16 -7.94
CA PHE A 193 -19.42 0.21 -7.01
C PHE A 193 -20.31 -0.13 -5.82
N ARG A 194 -20.20 -1.39 -5.35
CA ARG A 194 -20.74 -1.83 -4.05
C ARG A 194 -19.62 -2.31 -3.14
N PHE A 195 -19.70 -1.93 -1.87
CA PHE A 195 -18.72 -2.30 -0.85
C PHE A 195 -19.41 -3.08 0.27
N ALA A 196 -18.72 -4.08 0.80
CA ALA A 196 -19.13 -4.84 1.98
C ALA A 196 -17.88 -5.22 2.80
N SER A 197 -18.07 -5.69 4.04
CA SER A 197 -16.96 -6.19 4.85
C SER A 197 -17.32 -7.51 5.52
N TRP A 198 -16.32 -8.37 5.67
CA TRP A 198 -16.39 -9.58 6.48
C TRP A 198 -15.78 -9.42 7.86
N VAL A 199 -14.99 -8.37 8.08
CA VAL A 199 -14.32 -8.18 9.37
C VAL A 199 -15.38 -7.91 10.43
N GLY A 200 -15.39 -8.70 11.51
CA GLY A 200 -16.43 -8.62 12.54
C GLY A 200 -17.72 -9.41 12.24
N TYR A 201 -17.82 -10.05 11.08
CA TYR A 201 -19.02 -10.79 10.66
C TYR A 201 -18.72 -12.22 10.20
N ASP A 202 -17.53 -12.46 9.66
CA ASP A 202 -17.01 -13.79 9.37
C ASP A 202 -16.49 -14.44 10.65
N MET A 203 -17.28 -15.40 11.16
CA MET A 203 -17.02 -16.11 12.40
C MET A 203 -16.35 -17.47 12.16
N ASP A 204 -16.06 -17.86 10.91
CA ASP A 204 -15.47 -19.15 10.62
C ASP A 204 -14.06 -19.26 11.24
N GLY A 205 -13.89 -20.22 12.15
CA GLY A 205 -12.64 -20.44 12.87
C GLY A 205 -12.25 -19.38 13.91
N ARG A 206 -13.16 -18.44 14.26
CA ARG A 206 -12.89 -17.36 15.24
C ARG A 206 -13.70 -17.53 16.53
N THR A 207 -13.13 -17.07 17.64
CA THR A 207 -13.73 -17.15 18.98
C THR A 207 -13.61 -15.85 19.79
N ASP A 208 -12.90 -14.86 19.24
CA ASP A 208 -12.75 -13.51 19.75
C ASP A 208 -13.94 -12.61 19.37
#